data_AF-A0A7C1UXZ1-F1
#
_entry.id   AF-A0A7C1UXZ1-F1
#
_cell.length_a   1.000
_cell.length_b   1.000
_cell.length_c   1.000
_cell.angle_alpha   90.00
_cell.angle_beta   90.00
_cell.angle_gamma   90.00
#
_symmetry.space_group_name_H-M   'P 1'
#
loop_
_entity.id
_entity.type
_entity.pdbx_description
1 polymer ?
#
loop_
_entity_poly.entity_id
_entity_poly.type
_entity_poly.pdbx_seq_one_letter_code
_entity_poly.pdbx_strand_id
1 'polypeptide(L)'
;MLRTYILNDSKSKWVEEDRHLLSHDTCVILDEENEILYLWRGPKNSKRRFKKGYMHLKELVSGFPELKPQFIMVKKNFPSEVLMKLDSMSEKFLKGGKTNLLFSRLITINIYFIILMGTIILPIISLFNLSSSLLWPNSNGNYIIINTTFQLWINFSEALTYITVTLFIINLIIGVIEIEYEVIIFSFIGFLICVGLAVYLNFDIFLFIFQEGSTLTNFLILREDIWFFLSINLISIMMFEIPSILKLISFLKTYGKFIF
;
A
#
# COMPACT_ATOMS: atom_id res chain seq x y z
N MET A 1 21.77 32.77 -8.77
CA MET A 1 21.63 31.29 -8.75
C MET A 1 20.37 30.93 -7.96
N LEU A 2 19.48 30.11 -8.53
CA LEU A 2 18.26 29.68 -7.84
C LEU A 2 18.56 28.49 -6.93
N ARG A 3 18.23 28.57 -5.64
CA ARG A 3 18.25 27.42 -4.70
C ARG A 3 16.84 27.06 -4.25
N THR A 4 16.60 25.79 -3.99
CA THR A 4 15.26 25.30 -3.67
C THR A 4 15.26 24.64 -2.30
N TYR A 5 14.30 25.00 -1.46
CA TYR A 5 14.16 24.49 -0.11
C TYR A 5 12.75 23.97 0.14
N ILE A 6 12.62 22.80 0.75
CA ILE A 6 11.34 22.20 1.13
C ILE A 6 11.19 22.23 2.65
N LEU A 7 9.98 22.53 3.11
CA LEU A 7 9.66 22.49 4.53
C LEU A 7 9.52 21.05 5.03
N ASN A 8 10.46 20.63 5.89
CA ASN A 8 10.34 19.40 6.66
C ASN A 8 9.52 19.67 7.93
N ASP A 9 8.24 19.30 7.90
CA ASP A 9 7.30 19.49 9.00
C ASP A 9 7.75 18.82 10.31
N SER A 10 8.42 17.66 10.22
CA SER A 10 8.82 16.86 11.40
C SER A 10 9.98 17.49 12.16
N LYS A 11 10.91 18.12 11.44
CA LYS A 11 12.10 18.75 12.02
C LYS A 11 11.96 20.28 12.13
N SER A 12 10.85 20.85 11.65
CA SER A 12 10.63 22.30 11.51
C SER A 12 11.84 23.00 10.89
N LYS A 13 12.37 22.43 9.81
CA LYS A 13 13.56 22.93 9.12
C LYS A 13 13.30 22.98 7.62
N TRP A 14 13.89 23.98 6.97
CA TRP A 14 14.00 24.05 5.53
C TRP A 14 15.20 23.22 5.10
N VAL A 15 14.98 22.29 4.18
CA VAL A 15 16.02 21.40 3.65
C VAL A 15 16.20 21.71 2.18
N GLU A 16 17.45 21.90 1.76
CA GLU A 16 17.78 22.11 0.35
C GLU A 16 17.45 20.85 -0.45
N GLU A 17 16.72 21.02 -1.55
CA GLU A 17 16.29 19.92 -2.41
C GLU A 17 16.50 20.31 -3.87
N ASP A 18 17.36 19.58 -4.55
CA ASP A 18 17.78 19.93 -5.91
C ASP A 18 17.05 19.14 -6.99
N ARG A 19 16.33 18.06 -6.62
CA ARG A 19 15.89 17.05 -7.60
C ARG A 19 14.39 16.96 -7.75
N HIS A 20 13.63 16.98 -6.66
CA HIS A 20 12.21 16.60 -6.70
C HIS A 20 11.30 17.48 -5.84
N LEU A 21 10.16 17.90 -6.41
CA LEU A 21 9.08 18.55 -5.67
C LEU A 21 7.83 17.69 -5.68
N LEU A 22 7.33 17.31 -4.50
CA LEU A 22 6.09 16.56 -4.36
C LEU A 22 4.88 17.48 -4.35
N SER A 23 3.73 16.93 -4.72
CA SER A 23 2.47 17.67 -4.86
C SER A 23 1.95 18.30 -3.57
N HIS A 24 2.43 17.86 -2.40
CA HIS A 24 2.01 18.35 -1.09
C HIS A 24 3.07 19.24 -0.42
N ASP A 25 4.20 19.50 -1.08
CA ASP A 25 5.29 20.26 -0.48
C ASP A 25 4.97 21.74 -0.35
N THR A 26 5.60 22.38 0.64
CA THR A 26 5.78 23.83 0.67
C THR A 26 7.21 24.08 0.30
N CYS A 27 7.42 24.79 -0.81
CA CYS A 27 8.73 25.03 -1.37
C CYS A 27 9.04 26.52 -1.32
N VAL A 28 10.27 26.85 -1.00
CA VAL A 28 10.83 28.19 -1.13
C VAL A 28 11.92 28.12 -2.18
N ILE A 29 11.83 28.98 -3.19
CA ILE A 29 12.93 29.20 -4.12
C ILE A 29 13.59 30.51 -3.71
N LEU A 30 14.86 30.42 -3.35
CA LEU A 30 15.73 31.56 -3.13
C LEU A 30 16.38 31.94 -4.45
N ASP A 31 16.11 33.16 -4.89
CA ASP A 31 16.83 33.82 -5.96
C ASP A 31 17.91 34.68 -5.35
N GLU A 32 19.15 34.17 -5.35
CA GLU A 32 20.31 34.85 -4.77
C GLU A 32 20.68 36.13 -5.53
N GLU A 33 20.37 36.22 -6.83
CA GLU A 33 20.77 37.37 -7.65
C GLU A 33 19.87 38.58 -7.42
N ASN A 34 18.58 38.32 -7.25
CA ASN A 34 17.59 39.38 -7.00
C ASN A 34 17.22 39.53 -5.51
N GLU A 35 17.78 38.70 -4.63
CA GLU A 35 17.46 38.60 -3.21
C GLU A 35 15.95 38.37 -2.95
N ILE A 36 15.29 37.55 -3.79
CA ILE A 36 13.84 37.30 -3.72
C ILE A 36 13.56 35.89 -3.19
N LEU A 37 12.59 35.78 -2.29
CA LEU A 37 12.08 34.50 -1.80
C LEU A 37 10.70 34.21 -2.40
N TYR A 38 10.64 33.17 -3.24
CA TYR A 38 9.43 32.70 -3.90
C TYR A 38 8.84 31.53 -3.13
N LEU A 39 7.68 31.73 -2.51
CA LEU A 39 6.99 30.67 -1.77
C LEU A 39 5.97 29.96 -2.67
N TRP A 40 6.24 28.71 -3.00
CA TRP A 40 5.37 27.83 -3.77
C TRP A 40 4.56 26.89 -2.87
N ARG A 41 3.30 26.72 -3.25
CA ARG A 41 2.37 25.77 -2.63
C ARG A 41 2.10 24.63 -3.59
N GLY A 42 2.44 23.42 -3.18
CA GLY A 42 2.04 22.23 -3.92
C GLY A 42 0.52 22.11 -4.07
N PRO A 43 0.01 21.54 -5.19
CA PRO A 43 -1.41 21.47 -5.48
C PRO A 43 -2.24 20.71 -4.43
N LYS A 44 -1.65 19.72 -3.75
CA LYS A 44 -2.28 18.94 -2.66
C LYS A 44 -1.93 19.48 -1.26
N ASN A 45 -1.14 20.53 -1.14
CA ASN A 45 -0.75 21.08 0.15
C ASN A 45 -1.92 21.79 0.83
N SER A 46 -2.21 21.49 2.10
CA SER A 46 -3.29 22.15 2.84
C SER A 46 -3.01 23.64 3.08
N LYS A 47 -4.07 24.48 3.10
CA LYS A 47 -3.93 25.91 3.43
C LYS A 47 -3.27 26.13 4.80
N ARG A 48 -3.55 25.25 5.77
CA ARG A 48 -3.00 25.31 7.13
C ARG A 48 -1.49 25.06 7.15
N ARG A 49 -1.01 24.02 6.45
CA ARG A 49 0.42 23.70 6.35
C ARG A 49 1.17 24.80 5.61
N PHE A 50 0.62 25.29 4.49
CA PHE A 50 1.17 26.44 3.79
C PHE A 50 1.30 27.67 4.69
N LYS A 51 0.27 27.99 5.49
CA LYS A 51 0.33 29.10 6.46
C LYS A 51 1.41 28.89 7.52
N LYS A 52 1.59 27.66 8.01
CA LYS A 52 2.65 27.30 8.96
C LYS A 52 4.04 27.54 8.34
N GLY A 53 4.25 27.07 7.11
CA GLY A 53 5.50 27.30 6.38
C GLY A 53 5.79 28.78 6.15
N TYR A 54 4.78 29.55 5.75
CA TYR A 54 4.90 31.01 5.61
C TYR A 54 5.30 31.70 6.92
N MET A 55 4.67 31.35 8.05
CA MET A 55 5.02 31.93 9.36
C MET A 55 6.46 31.57 9.76
N HIS A 56 6.86 30.31 9.58
CA HIS A 56 8.22 29.86 9.88
C HIS A 56 9.28 30.58 9.03
N LEU A 57 9.00 30.78 7.75
CA LEU A 57 9.88 31.53 6.86
C LEU A 57 9.97 33.01 7.25
N LYS A 58 8.85 33.61 7.64
CA LYS A 58 8.79 35.01 8.11
C LYS A 58 9.60 35.20 9.40
N GLU A 59 9.50 34.26 10.34
CA GLU A 59 10.31 34.25 11.57
C GLU A 59 11.80 34.16 11.25
N LEU A 60 12.20 33.24 10.35
CA LEU A 60 13.59 33.10 9.94
C LEU A 60 14.16 34.39 9.33
N VAL A 61 13.44 35.01 8.41
CA VAL A 61 13.90 36.26 7.77
C VAL A 61 13.90 37.43 8.76
N SER A 62 12.97 37.47 9.72
CA SER A 62 12.98 38.52 10.75
C SER A 62 14.23 38.49 11.64
N GLY A 63 14.92 37.34 11.72
CA GLY A 63 16.21 37.20 12.39
C GLY A 63 17.39 37.83 11.65
N PHE A 64 17.21 38.24 10.38
CA PHE A 64 18.26 38.83 9.54
C PHE A 64 17.78 40.16 8.93
N PRO A 65 17.65 41.23 9.72
CA PRO A 65 17.06 42.50 9.28
C PRO A 65 17.85 43.24 8.17
N GLU A 66 19.11 42.86 7.96
CA GLU A 66 19.96 43.37 6.88
C GLU A 66 19.56 42.81 5.50
N LEU A 67 19.03 41.59 5.48
CA LEU A 67 18.43 40.98 4.30
C LEU A 67 16.97 41.44 4.25
N LYS A 68 16.61 42.26 3.27
CA LYS A 68 15.21 42.65 3.02
C LYS A 68 14.63 41.87 1.83
N PRO A 69 14.56 40.53 1.89
CA PRO A 69 14.11 39.78 0.74
C PRO A 69 12.64 40.10 0.47
N GLN A 70 12.32 40.36 -0.80
CA GLN A 70 10.94 40.58 -1.19
C GLN A 70 10.21 39.23 -1.15
N PHE A 71 9.12 39.16 -0.37
CA PHE A 71 8.27 37.98 -0.30
C PHE A 71 7.16 38.07 -1.33
N ILE A 72 7.31 37.33 -2.44
CA ILE A 72 6.26 37.29 -3.44
C ILE A 72 5.43 36.00 -3.26
N MET A 73 4.25 36.16 -2.65
CA MET A 73 3.23 35.12 -2.54
C MET A 73 2.52 34.96 -3.89
N VAL A 74 3.21 34.34 -4.84
CA VAL A 74 2.68 34.28 -6.18
C VAL A 74 1.75 33.08 -6.32
N LYS A 75 0.47 33.35 -6.51
CA LYS A 75 -0.50 32.30 -6.89
C LYS A 75 -0.36 31.86 -8.35
N LYS A 76 0.15 32.71 -9.27
CA LYS A 76 0.19 32.43 -10.73
C LYS A 76 1.25 33.13 -11.62
N ASN A 77 1.97 34.15 -11.18
CA ASN A 77 2.92 34.94 -12.00
C ASN A 77 4.39 34.81 -11.54
N PHE A 78 4.91 33.59 -11.40
CA PHE A 78 6.34 33.44 -11.09
C PHE A 78 7.15 33.91 -12.31
N PRO A 79 8.37 34.46 -12.13
CA PRO A 79 9.27 34.71 -13.26
C PRO A 79 9.47 33.43 -14.07
N SER A 80 9.68 33.57 -15.38
CA SER A 80 9.85 32.43 -16.29
C SER A 80 10.94 31.46 -15.83
N GLU A 81 12.05 31.95 -15.27
CA GLU A 81 13.15 31.12 -14.78
C GLU A 81 12.75 30.29 -13.54
N VAL A 82 12.00 30.89 -12.62
CA VAL A 82 11.47 30.22 -11.43
C VAL A 82 10.41 29.20 -11.84
N LEU A 83 9.53 29.55 -12.79
CA LEU A 83 8.59 28.61 -13.39
C LEU A 83 9.32 27.46 -14.06
N MET A 84 10.33 27.70 -14.90
CA MET A 84 11.09 26.63 -15.55
C MET A 84 11.81 25.74 -14.55
N LYS A 85 12.27 26.27 -13.40
CA LYS A 85 12.84 25.46 -12.33
C LYS A 85 11.77 24.63 -11.61
N LEU A 86 10.66 25.24 -11.20
CA LEU A 86 9.52 24.54 -10.60
C LEU A 86 8.96 23.48 -11.55
N ASP A 87 8.81 23.84 -12.81
CA ASP A 87 8.38 22.97 -13.90
C ASP A 87 9.42 21.89 -14.05
N SER A 88 10.69 22.09 -14.36
CA SER A 88 11.67 20.98 -14.47
C SER A 88 11.74 20.04 -13.25
N MET A 89 11.62 20.56 -12.03
CA MET A 89 11.54 19.77 -10.80
C MET A 89 10.20 19.02 -10.66
N SER A 90 9.13 19.52 -11.28
CA SER A 90 7.79 18.91 -11.36
C SER A 90 7.48 18.18 -12.69
N GLU A 91 8.25 18.38 -13.76
CA GLU A 91 7.99 17.96 -15.15
C GLU A 91 8.43 16.52 -15.34
N LYS A 92 9.39 16.06 -14.53
CA LYS A 92 9.66 14.63 -14.33
C LYS A 92 8.43 13.87 -13.81
N PHE A 93 7.44 14.56 -13.23
CA PHE A 93 6.15 13.99 -12.84
C PHE A 93 5.08 14.12 -13.95
N LEU A 94 5.09 15.20 -14.73
CA LEU A 94 4.10 15.43 -15.82
C LEU A 94 4.38 14.61 -17.08
N LYS A 95 5.65 14.35 -17.42
CA LYS A 95 6.03 13.47 -18.56
C LYS A 95 5.71 11.98 -18.31
N GLY A 96 5.37 11.63 -17.06
CA GLY A 96 4.74 10.36 -16.68
C GLY A 96 3.20 10.40 -16.75
N GLY A 97 2.64 11.09 -17.74
CA GLY A 97 1.22 11.04 -18.15
C GLY A 97 0.17 11.09 -17.03
N LYS A 98 -0.45 12.25 -16.78
CA LYS A 98 -1.75 12.42 -16.09
C LYS A 98 -1.98 11.68 -14.76
N THR A 99 -0.99 11.06 -14.14
CA THR A 99 -1.15 10.31 -12.89
C THR A 99 -0.88 11.25 -11.73
N ASN A 100 -1.95 11.81 -11.17
CA ASN A 100 -1.89 12.43 -9.86
C ASN A 100 -1.30 11.40 -8.89
N LEU A 101 -0.08 11.60 -8.39
CA LEU A 101 0.47 10.74 -7.33
C LEU A 101 -0.52 10.71 -6.16
N LEU A 102 -1.09 9.54 -5.90
CA LEU A 102 -2.09 9.31 -4.87
C LEU A 102 -1.44 9.20 -3.50
N PHE A 103 -0.35 8.43 -3.40
CA PHE A 103 0.48 8.34 -2.21
C PHE A 103 1.33 9.60 -2.02
N SER A 104 1.23 10.16 -0.82
CA SER A 104 1.87 11.40 -0.42
C SER A 104 3.15 11.19 0.39
N ARG A 105 3.40 10.03 1.02
CA ARG A 105 4.57 9.84 1.88
C ARG A 105 5.41 8.65 1.44
N LEU A 106 6.73 8.81 1.43
CA LEU A 106 7.65 7.72 1.08
C LEU A 106 7.57 6.55 2.08
N ILE A 107 7.30 6.87 3.36
CA ILE A 107 7.04 5.86 4.40
C ILE A 107 5.78 5.04 4.08
N THR A 108 4.69 5.68 3.64
CA THR A 108 3.45 4.96 3.33
C THR A 108 3.59 4.17 2.04
N ILE A 109 4.37 4.64 1.06
CA ILE A 109 4.74 3.87 -0.14
C ILE A 109 5.45 2.57 0.25
N ASN A 110 6.48 2.64 1.09
CA ASN A 110 7.26 1.45 1.48
C ASN A 110 6.45 0.48 2.36
N ILE A 111 5.69 1.00 3.33
CA ILE A 111 4.83 0.16 4.18
C ILE A 111 3.75 -0.51 3.33
N TYR A 112 3.07 0.25 2.46
CA TYR A 112 2.05 -0.29 1.57
C TYR A 112 2.62 -1.36 0.65
N PHE A 113 3.81 -1.14 0.09
CA PHE A 113 4.47 -2.15 -0.75
C PHE A 113 4.68 -3.47 -0.01
N ILE A 114 5.26 -3.42 1.20
CA ILE A 114 5.51 -4.62 2.02
C ILE A 114 4.21 -5.34 2.34
N ILE A 115 3.17 -4.60 2.74
CA ILE A 115 1.87 -5.17 3.08
C ILE A 115 1.21 -5.77 1.85
N LEU A 116 1.25 -5.08 0.70
CA LEU A 116 0.69 -5.56 -0.56
C LEU A 116 1.37 -6.87 -1.02
N MET A 117 2.69 -6.97 -0.86
CA MET A 117 3.42 -8.22 -1.10
C MET A 117 2.95 -9.32 -0.15
N GLY A 118 2.76 -9.01 1.13
CA GLY A 118 2.21 -9.96 2.10
C GLY A 118 0.79 -10.43 1.75
N THR A 119 -0.09 -9.52 1.32
CA THR A 119 -1.46 -9.87 0.90
C THR A 119 -1.52 -10.75 -0.34
N ILE A 120 -0.44 -10.78 -1.15
CA ILE A 120 -0.33 -11.62 -2.34
C ILE A 120 0.31 -12.98 -1.99
N ILE A 121 1.40 -12.95 -1.23
CA ILE A 121 2.18 -14.16 -0.95
C ILE A 121 1.44 -15.11 0.01
N LEU A 122 0.81 -14.59 1.07
CA LEU A 122 0.21 -15.44 2.12
C LEU A 122 -0.97 -16.29 1.61
N PRO A 123 -1.94 -15.76 0.83
CA PRO A 123 -3.01 -16.58 0.25
C PRO A 123 -2.47 -17.66 -0.69
N ILE A 124 -1.43 -17.36 -1.48
CA ILE A 124 -0.79 -18.35 -2.35
C ILE A 124 -0.18 -19.48 -1.51
N ILE A 125 0.53 -19.16 -0.42
CA ILE A 125 1.06 -20.18 0.51
C ILE A 125 -0.07 -21.00 1.13
N SER A 126 -1.17 -20.35 1.53
CA SER A 126 -2.34 -21.05 2.10
C SER A 126 -2.95 -22.02 1.09
N LEU A 127 -3.09 -21.62 -0.17
CA LEU A 127 -3.59 -22.47 -1.25
C LEU A 127 -2.65 -23.66 -1.52
N PHE A 128 -1.33 -23.46 -1.51
CA PHE A 128 -0.37 -24.55 -1.62
C PHE A 128 -0.50 -25.54 -0.46
N ASN A 129 -0.64 -25.04 0.77
CA ASN A 129 -0.88 -25.89 1.93
C ASN A 129 -2.18 -26.69 1.76
N LEU A 130 -3.30 -26.05 1.42
CA LEU A 130 -4.57 -26.75 1.17
C LEU A 130 -4.42 -27.81 0.08
N SER A 131 -3.74 -27.48 -1.03
CA SER A 131 -3.52 -28.39 -2.16
C SER A 131 -2.63 -29.59 -1.84
N SER A 132 -1.86 -29.54 -0.74
CA SER A 132 -1.07 -30.70 -0.28
C SER A 132 -1.94 -31.91 0.06
N SER A 133 -3.25 -31.71 0.29
CA SER A 133 -4.22 -32.79 0.49
C SER A 133 -4.35 -33.75 -0.71
N LEU A 134 -4.02 -33.28 -1.92
CA LEU A 134 -4.01 -34.13 -3.11
C LEU A 134 -2.93 -35.22 -3.07
N LEU A 135 -1.91 -35.05 -2.23
CA LEU A 135 -0.81 -35.99 -2.03
C LEU A 135 -1.07 -37.01 -0.92
N TRP A 136 -2.22 -36.95 -0.25
CA TRP A 136 -2.54 -37.91 0.81
C TRP A 136 -2.70 -39.33 0.25
N PRO A 137 -2.43 -40.36 1.07
CA PRO A 137 -2.70 -41.74 0.70
C PRO A 137 -4.16 -41.93 0.28
N ASN A 138 -4.39 -42.59 -0.86
CA ASN A 138 -5.72 -42.84 -1.39
C ASN A 138 -5.96 -44.35 -1.47
N SER A 139 -7.12 -44.80 -1.01
CA SER A 139 -7.61 -46.17 -1.17
C SER A 139 -9.10 -46.14 -1.50
N ASN A 140 -9.51 -46.90 -2.52
CA ASN A 140 -10.92 -47.06 -2.93
C ASN A 140 -11.69 -45.74 -3.14
N GLY A 141 -11.01 -44.70 -3.64
CA GLY A 141 -11.64 -43.39 -3.90
C GLY A 141 -11.69 -42.44 -2.69
N ASN A 142 -11.17 -42.87 -1.54
CA ASN A 142 -11.09 -42.08 -0.32
C ASN A 142 -9.64 -41.72 0.01
N TYR A 143 -9.43 -40.48 0.42
CA TYR A 143 -8.18 -40.08 1.08
C TYR A 143 -8.20 -40.52 2.54
N ILE A 144 -7.05 -41.02 2.99
CA ILE A 144 -6.82 -41.45 4.37
C ILE A 144 -5.87 -40.45 5.01
N ILE A 145 -6.32 -39.81 6.08
CA ILE A 145 -5.50 -38.87 6.83
C ILE A 145 -5.59 -39.11 8.33
N ILE A 146 -4.43 -39.03 9.00
CA ILE A 146 -4.36 -39.04 10.46
C ILE A 146 -4.90 -37.72 11.00
N ASN A 147 -5.75 -37.77 12.01
CA ASN A 147 -6.40 -36.61 12.63
C ASN A 147 -5.41 -35.47 12.98
N THR A 148 -4.24 -35.78 13.55
CA THR A 148 -3.22 -34.77 13.87
C THR A 148 -2.70 -34.03 12.64
N THR A 149 -2.48 -34.74 11.54
CA THR A 149 -2.07 -34.14 10.26
C THR A 149 -3.20 -33.28 9.68
N PHE A 150 -4.45 -33.74 9.78
CA PHE A 150 -5.62 -32.97 9.32
C PHE A 150 -5.76 -31.65 10.08
N GLN A 151 -5.66 -31.70 11.41
CA GLN A 151 -5.72 -30.53 12.28
C GLN A 151 -4.60 -29.54 11.99
N LEU A 152 -3.35 -30.01 11.89
CA LEU A 152 -2.22 -29.13 11.54
C LEU A 152 -2.40 -28.49 10.16
N TRP A 153 -2.91 -29.27 9.19
CA TRP A 153 -3.16 -28.81 7.84
C TRP A 153 -4.21 -27.69 7.79
N ILE A 154 -5.36 -27.84 8.47
CA ILE A 154 -6.38 -26.78 8.56
C ILE A 154 -5.87 -25.57 9.36
N ASN A 155 -5.32 -25.79 10.55
CA ASN A 155 -4.89 -24.71 11.44
C ASN A 155 -3.79 -23.83 10.82
N PHE A 156 -2.90 -24.42 10.02
CA PHE A 156 -1.89 -23.66 9.30
C PHE A 156 -2.52 -22.73 8.26
N SER A 157 -3.47 -23.21 7.46
CA SER A 157 -4.21 -22.39 6.50
C SER A 157 -5.10 -21.35 7.17
N GLU A 158 -5.71 -21.68 8.31
CA GLU A 158 -6.50 -20.74 9.11
C GLU A 158 -5.62 -19.59 9.64
N ALA A 159 -4.47 -19.91 10.21
CA ALA A 159 -3.51 -18.93 10.72
C ALA A 159 -3.04 -17.96 9.61
N LEU A 160 -2.69 -18.50 8.42
CA LEU A 160 -2.34 -17.67 7.26
C LEU A 160 -3.48 -16.75 6.86
N THR A 161 -4.72 -17.24 6.88
CA THR A 161 -5.91 -16.45 6.54
C THR A 161 -6.12 -15.31 7.53
N TYR A 162 -5.97 -15.53 8.84
CA TYR A 162 -6.06 -14.46 9.84
C TYR A 162 -4.98 -13.39 9.69
N ILE A 163 -3.75 -13.80 9.35
CA ILE A 163 -2.67 -12.84 9.05
C ILE A 163 -3.05 -12.00 7.83
N THR A 164 -3.56 -12.62 6.76
CA THR A 164 -4.04 -11.90 5.56
C THR A 164 -5.17 -10.91 5.88
N VAL A 165 -6.15 -11.30 6.71
CA VAL A 165 -7.21 -10.38 7.18
C VAL A 165 -6.61 -9.14 7.85
N THR A 166 -5.61 -9.34 8.70
CA THR A 166 -4.91 -8.24 9.40
C THR A 166 -4.21 -7.31 8.40
N LEU A 167 -3.55 -7.87 7.39
CA LEU A 167 -2.91 -7.07 6.34
C LEU A 167 -3.93 -6.24 5.54
N PHE A 168 -5.12 -6.79 5.24
CA PHE A 168 -6.18 -6.03 4.58
C PHE A 168 -6.70 -4.87 5.43
N ILE A 169 -6.81 -5.04 6.75
CA ILE A 169 -7.17 -3.94 7.65
C ILE A 169 -6.13 -2.82 7.57
N ILE A 170 -4.84 -3.16 7.58
CA ILE A 170 -3.77 -2.15 7.49
C ILE A 170 -3.80 -1.46 6.10
N ASN A 171 -4.01 -2.20 5.01
CA ASN A 171 -4.17 -1.61 3.68
C ASN A 171 -5.37 -0.67 3.59
N LEU A 172 -6.48 -0.99 4.25
CA LEU A 172 -7.65 -0.11 4.32
C LEU A 172 -7.31 1.20 5.05
N ILE A 173 -6.60 1.13 6.17
CA ILE A 173 -6.11 2.31 6.90
C ILE A 173 -5.21 3.18 6.01
N ILE A 174 -4.26 2.56 5.30
CA ILE A 174 -3.38 3.27 4.37
C ILE A 174 -4.18 3.92 3.23
N GLY A 175 -5.11 3.19 2.63
CA GLY A 175 -5.98 3.69 1.57
C GLY A 175 -6.79 4.91 2.00
N VAL A 176 -7.28 4.94 3.24
CA VAL A 176 -7.98 6.09 3.83
C VAL A 176 -7.03 7.27 4.05
N ILE A 177 -5.82 7.03 4.58
CA ILE A 177 -4.82 8.07 4.82
C ILE A 177 -4.40 8.75 3.52
N GLU A 178 -4.21 7.97 2.45
CA GLU A 178 -3.73 8.44 1.15
C GLU A 178 -4.87 8.81 0.19
N ILE A 179 -6.13 8.62 0.59
CA ILE A 179 -7.34 8.91 -0.18
C ILE A 179 -7.30 8.17 -1.53
N GLU A 180 -6.96 6.89 -1.49
CA GLU A 180 -6.85 6.03 -2.66
C GLU A 180 -8.01 5.03 -2.70
N TYR A 181 -9.10 5.42 -3.38
CA TYR A 181 -10.35 4.66 -3.42
C TYR A 181 -10.19 3.23 -3.93
N GLU A 182 -9.31 2.98 -4.90
CA GLU A 182 -9.03 1.63 -5.40
C GLU A 182 -8.49 0.73 -4.29
N VAL A 183 -7.53 1.24 -3.49
CA VAL A 183 -6.96 0.49 -2.37
C VAL A 183 -8.02 0.21 -1.32
N ILE A 184 -8.89 1.18 -1.02
CA ILE A 184 -9.99 1.01 -0.06
C ILE A 184 -10.95 -0.09 -0.53
N ILE A 185 -11.40 -0.02 -1.79
CA ILE A 185 -12.38 -0.98 -2.35
C ILE A 185 -11.78 -2.38 -2.40
N PHE A 186 -10.57 -2.54 -2.92
CA PHE A 186 -9.93 -3.86 -3.02
C PHE A 186 -9.63 -4.45 -1.64
N SER A 187 -9.16 -3.63 -0.69
CA SER A 187 -8.90 -4.10 0.67
C SER A 187 -10.17 -4.50 1.40
N PHE A 188 -11.28 -3.79 1.17
CA PHE A 188 -12.57 -4.13 1.77
C PHE A 188 -13.15 -5.42 1.20
N ILE A 189 -13.09 -5.62 -0.13
CA ILE A 189 -13.51 -6.87 -0.77
C ILE A 189 -12.65 -8.05 -0.28
N GLY A 190 -11.33 -7.88 -0.28
CA GLY A 190 -10.40 -8.90 0.22
C GLY A 190 -10.66 -9.23 1.69
N PHE A 191 -10.88 -8.22 2.53
CA PHE A 191 -11.26 -8.40 3.93
C PHE A 191 -12.53 -9.26 4.08
N LEU A 192 -13.61 -8.94 3.37
CA LEU A 192 -14.87 -9.70 3.47
C LEU A 192 -14.69 -11.16 3.06
N ILE A 193 -13.98 -11.40 1.95
CA ILE A 193 -13.73 -12.75 1.45
C ILE A 193 -12.83 -13.53 2.42
N CYS A 194 -11.75 -12.93 2.92
CA CYS A 194 -10.86 -13.59 3.87
C CYS A 194 -11.55 -13.88 5.22
N VAL A 195 -12.46 -13.01 5.69
CA VAL A 195 -13.28 -13.33 6.87
C VAL A 195 -14.19 -14.52 6.58
N GLY A 196 -14.83 -14.56 5.40
CA GLY A 196 -15.63 -15.71 4.97
C GLY A 196 -14.81 -17.01 4.93
N LEU A 197 -13.59 -16.96 4.38
CA LEU A 197 -12.67 -18.09 4.35
C LEU A 197 -12.22 -18.51 5.76
N ALA A 198 -11.93 -17.56 6.65
CA ALA A 198 -11.56 -17.86 8.03
C ALA A 198 -12.69 -18.59 8.76
N VAL A 199 -13.93 -18.09 8.63
CA VAL A 199 -15.11 -18.76 9.20
C VAL A 199 -15.31 -20.14 8.58
N TYR A 200 -15.13 -20.27 7.27
CA TYR A 200 -15.27 -21.54 6.56
C TYR A 200 -14.26 -22.58 7.06
N LEU A 201 -12.99 -22.21 7.20
CA LEU A 201 -11.93 -23.11 7.70
C LEU A 201 -12.11 -23.46 9.19
N ASN A 202 -12.75 -22.60 9.97
CA ASN A 202 -13.04 -22.84 11.39
C ASN A 202 -14.18 -23.87 11.61
N PHE A 203 -14.82 -24.37 10.55
CA PHE A 203 -15.74 -25.50 10.69
C PHE A 203 -15.02 -26.82 11.05
N ASP A 204 -13.68 -26.86 11.02
CA ASP A 204 -12.85 -27.97 11.50
C ASP A 204 -13.33 -29.34 10.96
N ILE A 205 -13.72 -30.27 11.84
CA ILE A 205 -14.20 -31.60 11.48
C ILE A 205 -15.50 -31.58 10.66
N PHE A 206 -16.24 -30.46 10.64
CA PHE A 206 -17.46 -30.29 9.84
C PHE A 206 -17.17 -29.79 8.43
N LEU A 207 -15.91 -29.58 8.06
CA LEU A 207 -15.52 -29.24 6.68
C LEU A 207 -15.86 -30.34 5.68
N PHE A 208 -15.86 -31.61 6.12
CA PHE A 208 -16.06 -32.77 5.27
C PHE A 208 -17.06 -33.75 5.86
N ILE A 209 -17.74 -34.49 4.99
CA ILE A 209 -18.55 -35.62 5.38
C ILE A 209 -17.63 -36.84 5.44
N PHE A 210 -17.24 -37.23 6.65
CA PHE A 210 -16.39 -38.39 6.86
C PHE A 210 -17.12 -39.69 6.49
N GLN A 211 -16.42 -40.56 5.76
CA GLN A 211 -16.98 -41.81 5.25
C GLN A 211 -16.99 -42.90 6.34
N GLU A 212 -17.83 -43.92 6.14
CA GLU A 212 -17.86 -45.10 6.99
C GLU A 212 -16.47 -45.75 7.10
N GLY A 213 -16.06 -46.12 8.32
CA GLY A 213 -14.71 -46.60 8.62
C GLY A 213 -13.75 -45.53 9.13
N SER A 214 -14.18 -44.25 9.17
CA SER A 214 -13.43 -43.21 9.88
C SER A 214 -13.38 -43.50 11.38
N THR A 215 -12.21 -43.30 11.98
CA THR A 215 -11.94 -43.48 13.41
C THR A 215 -11.51 -42.15 14.03
N LEU A 216 -11.34 -42.12 15.36
CA LEU A 216 -10.77 -40.96 16.06
C LEU A 216 -9.32 -40.65 15.64
N THR A 217 -8.62 -41.62 15.05
CA THR A 217 -7.24 -41.50 14.62
C THR A 217 -7.11 -41.24 13.12
N ASN A 218 -7.98 -41.82 12.30
CA ASN A 218 -7.92 -41.75 10.85
C ASN A 218 -9.25 -41.30 10.26
N PHE A 219 -9.22 -40.23 9.49
CA PHE A 219 -10.37 -39.77 8.72
C PHE A 219 -10.32 -40.30 7.30
N LEU A 220 -11.48 -40.73 6.82
CA LEU A 220 -11.71 -41.10 5.43
C LEU A 220 -12.56 -40.00 4.77
N ILE A 221 -11.99 -39.34 3.77
CA ILE A 221 -12.64 -38.25 3.05
C ILE A 221 -12.79 -38.63 1.59
N LEU A 222 -13.98 -38.43 1.03
CA LEU A 222 -14.22 -38.68 -0.38
C LEU A 222 -13.31 -37.79 -1.23
N ARG A 223 -12.66 -38.34 -2.26
CA ARG A 223 -11.75 -37.58 -3.12
C ARG A 223 -12.43 -36.39 -3.79
N GLU A 224 -13.70 -36.53 -4.17
CA GLU A 224 -14.47 -35.47 -4.84
C GLU A 224 -14.73 -34.28 -3.90
N ASP A 225 -14.96 -34.53 -2.61
CA ASP A 225 -15.16 -33.47 -1.61
C ASP A 225 -13.91 -32.61 -1.44
N ILE A 226 -12.71 -33.23 -1.45
CA ILE A 226 -11.44 -32.50 -1.43
C ILE A 226 -11.29 -31.62 -2.67
N TRP A 227 -11.61 -32.14 -3.86
CA TRP A 227 -11.56 -31.34 -5.08
C TRP A 227 -12.53 -30.17 -5.05
N PHE A 228 -13.74 -30.37 -4.57
CA PHE A 228 -14.74 -29.32 -4.43
C PHE A 228 -14.29 -28.25 -3.43
N PHE A 229 -13.79 -28.68 -2.26
CA PHE A 229 -13.22 -27.80 -1.24
C PHE A 229 -12.06 -26.95 -1.80
N LEU A 230 -11.11 -27.56 -2.50
CA LEU A 230 -9.99 -26.85 -3.12
C LEU A 230 -10.47 -25.87 -4.18
N SER A 231 -11.46 -26.24 -4.97
CA SER A 231 -12.02 -25.37 -6.02
C SER A 231 -12.68 -24.11 -5.43
N ILE A 232 -13.46 -24.27 -4.35
CA ILE A 232 -14.08 -23.13 -3.65
C ILE A 232 -13.01 -22.19 -3.09
N ASN A 233 -12.00 -22.74 -2.42
CA ASN A 233 -10.91 -21.95 -1.85
C ASN A 233 -10.11 -21.23 -2.94
N LEU A 234 -9.81 -21.91 -4.05
CA LEU A 234 -9.12 -21.33 -5.20
C LEU A 234 -9.89 -20.15 -5.79
N ILE A 235 -11.18 -20.32 -6.07
CA ILE A 235 -12.03 -19.26 -6.63
C ILE A 235 -12.09 -18.08 -5.67
N SER A 236 -12.30 -18.34 -4.38
CA SER A 236 -12.38 -17.31 -3.35
C SER A 236 -11.08 -16.50 -3.25
N ILE A 237 -9.92 -17.16 -3.26
CA ILE A 237 -8.61 -16.50 -3.26
C ILE A 237 -8.43 -15.67 -4.54
N MET A 238 -8.72 -16.24 -5.71
CA MET A 238 -8.59 -15.56 -7.01
C MET A 238 -9.40 -14.27 -7.08
N MET A 239 -10.57 -14.19 -6.44
CA MET A 239 -11.43 -13.01 -6.45
C MET A 239 -10.77 -11.74 -5.90
N PHE A 240 -9.87 -11.86 -4.92
CA PHE A 240 -9.13 -10.71 -4.37
C PHE A 240 -7.65 -10.69 -4.78
N GLU A 241 -7.08 -11.85 -5.13
CA GLU A 241 -5.68 -11.98 -5.53
C GLU A 241 -5.41 -11.31 -6.87
N ILE A 242 -6.28 -11.51 -7.87
CA ILE A 242 -6.13 -10.92 -9.20
C ILE A 242 -6.12 -9.38 -9.13
N PRO A 243 -7.11 -8.72 -8.48
CA PRO A 243 -7.04 -7.27 -8.27
C PRO A 243 -5.79 -6.80 -7.54
N SER A 244 -5.33 -7.55 -6.53
CA SER A 244 -4.14 -7.20 -5.74
C SER A 244 -2.86 -7.25 -6.59
N ILE A 245 -2.70 -8.26 -7.44
CA ILE A 245 -1.58 -8.37 -8.39
C ILE A 245 -1.62 -7.24 -9.42
N LEU A 246 -2.79 -6.95 -10.00
CA LEU A 246 -2.94 -5.83 -10.94
C LEU A 246 -2.57 -4.51 -10.27
N LYS A 247 -2.96 -4.33 -9.00
CA LYS A 247 -2.62 -3.15 -8.22
C LYS A 247 -1.12 -3.07 -7.95
N LEU A 248 -0.46 -4.19 -7.64
CA LEU A 248 0.99 -4.24 -7.45
C LEU A 248 1.74 -3.81 -8.72
N ILE A 249 1.33 -4.31 -9.89
CA ILE A 249 1.94 -3.94 -11.18
C ILE A 249 1.78 -2.44 -11.43
N SER A 250 0.57 -1.90 -11.24
CA SER A 250 0.29 -0.47 -11.36
C SER A 250 1.14 0.34 -10.39
N PHE A 251 1.21 -0.10 -9.12
CA PHE A 251 1.96 0.56 -8.07
C PHE A 251 3.46 0.56 -8.34
N LEU A 252 4.05 -0.56 -8.78
CA LEU A 252 5.46 -0.64 -9.17
C LEU A 252 5.77 0.26 -10.37
N LYS A 253 4.87 0.35 -11.34
CA LYS A 253 5.05 1.23 -12.50
C LYS A 253 5.08 2.71 -12.08
N THR A 254 4.27 3.11 -11.10
CA THR A 254 4.16 4.50 -10.63
C THR A 254 5.20 4.85 -9.58
N TYR A 255 5.47 3.96 -8.62
CA TYR A 255 6.26 4.24 -7.43
C TYR A 255 7.56 3.44 -7.33
N GLY A 256 7.89 2.57 -8.31
CA GLY A 256 9.07 1.71 -8.25
C GLY A 256 10.38 2.44 -7.99
N LYS A 257 10.54 3.66 -8.52
CA LYS A 257 11.72 4.52 -8.32
C LYS A 257 11.88 5.07 -6.88
N PHE A 258 10.86 4.97 -6.05
CA PHE A 258 10.91 5.40 -4.65
C PHE A 258 11.18 4.22 -3.70
N ILE A 259 11.11 2.99 -4.22
CA ILE A 259 11.30 1.73 -3.48
C ILE A 259 12.68 1.14 -3.79
N PHE A 260 13.11 1.22 -5.04
CA PHE A 260 14.41 0.78 -5.57
C PHE A 260 15.19 1.98 -6.12
#